data_AF-A0A256WBK7-F1
#
_entry.id   AF-A0A256WBK7-F1
#
_cell.length_a   1.000
_cell.length_b   1.000
_cell.length_c   1.000
_cell.angle_alpha   90.00
_cell.angle_beta   90.00
_cell.angle_gamma   90.00
#
_symmetry.space_group_name_H-M   'P 1'
#
loop_
_entity.id
_entity.type
_entity.pdbx_description
1 polymer ?
#
loop_
_entity_poly.entity_id
_entity_poly.type
_entity_poly.pdbx_seq_one_letter_code
_entity_poly.pdbx_strand_id
1 'polypeptide(L)'
;MIFASEHPAKKEFSVTISLEKALECKALSSEMVKHLNPGILSEEKPGSYYATIRFRNITYVIYGKYQEWASFFNMKKWRQAKPILGNRAFSTN
;
A
#
# COMPACT_ATOMS: atom_id res chain seq x y z
N MET A 1 8.86 -46.17 -20.02
CA MET A 1 8.47 -45.31 -18.87
C MET A 1 9.26 -44.02 -18.97
N ILE A 2 8.60 -42.89 -19.29
CA ILE A 2 9.22 -41.57 -19.28
C ILE A 2 8.38 -40.72 -18.32
N PHE A 3 8.92 -40.48 -17.12
CA PHE A 3 8.38 -39.48 -16.20
C PHE A 3 8.94 -38.12 -16.62
N ALA A 4 8.28 -37.47 -17.56
CA ALA A 4 8.46 -36.04 -17.76
C ALA A 4 7.68 -35.35 -16.64
N SER A 5 8.38 -34.90 -15.61
CA SER A 5 7.83 -34.00 -14.60
C SER A 5 7.44 -32.69 -15.29
N GLU A 6 6.24 -32.63 -15.83
CA GLU A 6 5.55 -31.38 -16.11
C GLU A 6 5.35 -30.70 -14.76
N HIS A 7 6.35 -29.93 -14.32
CA HIS A 7 6.11 -28.94 -13.31
C HIS A 7 4.97 -28.08 -13.82
N PRO A 8 3.79 -28.06 -13.15
CA PRO A 8 2.76 -27.14 -13.57
C PRO A 8 3.39 -25.76 -13.42
N ALA A 9 3.57 -25.06 -14.56
CA ALA A 9 3.96 -23.67 -14.56
C ALA A 9 3.01 -23.00 -13.58
N LYS A 10 3.51 -22.63 -12.39
CA LYS A 10 2.69 -22.04 -11.34
C LYS A 10 2.14 -20.77 -11.98
N LYS A 11 0.87 -20.79 -12.41
CA LYS A 11 0.17 -19.60 -12.86
C LYS A 11 0.20 -18.66 -11.67
N GLU A 12 1.15 -17.73 -11.67
CA GLU A 12 1.20 -16.70 -10.65
C GLU A 12 -0.02 -15.82 -10.88
N PHE A 13 -1.03 -15.99 -10.01
CA PHE A 13 -2.24 -15.19 -10.07
C PHE A 13 -1.87 -13.76 -9.69
N SER A 14 -1.69 -12.91 -10.69
CA SER A 14 -1.49 -11.48 -10.51
C SER A 14 -2.83 -10.76 -10.56
N VAL A 15 -3.17 -10.04 -9.49
CA VAL A 15 -4.40 -9.24 -9.40
C VAL A 15 -4.02 -7.78 -9.29
N THR A 16 -4.43 -6.98 -10.26
CA THR A 16 -4.20 -5.53 -10.24
C THR A 16 -5.37 -4.85 -9.54
N ILE A 17 -5.08 -4.02 -8.53
CA ILE A 17 -6.08 -3.30 -7.74
C ILE A 17 -5.64 -1.86 -7.48
N SER A 18 -6.58 -0.95 -7.26
CA SER A 18 -6.24 0.40 -6.82
C SER A 18 -5.75 0.42 -5.37
N LEU A 19 -5.00 1.45 -5.00
CA LEU A 19 -4.54 1.67 -3.64
C LEU A 19 -5.73 1.72 -2.66
N GLU A 20 -6.79 2.45 -3.00
CA GLU A 20 -8.02 2.50 -2.19
C GLU A 20 -8.60 1.10 -1.93
N LYS A 21 -8.73 0.27 -2.98
CA LYS A 21 -9.23 -1.11 -2.86
C LYS A 21 -8.31 -1.97 -1.98
N ALA A 22 -7.00 -1.75 -2.08
CA ALA A 22 -6.02 -2.45 -1.26
C ALA A 22 -6.14 -2.08 0.23
N LEU A 23 -6.48 -0.83 0.52
CA LEU A 23 -6.66 -0.32 1.88
C LEU A 23 -7.96 -0.79 2.55
N GLU A 24 -9.01 -1.08 1.78
CA GLU A 24 -10.25 -1.69 2.32
C GLU A 24 -9.98 -3.04 3.01
N CYS A 25 -9.00 -3.81 2.51
CA CYS A 25 -8.60 -5.07 3.11
C CYS A 25 -7.54 -4.87 4.20
N LYS A 26 -7.95 -4.92 5.47
CA LYS A 26 -7.04 -4.77 6.64
C LYS A 26 -5.82 -5.70 6.63
N ALA A 27 -6.00 -6.94 6.15
CA ALA A 27 -4.90 -7.90 6.09
C ALA A 27 -3.88 -7.53 5.01
N LEU A 28 -4.35 -7.10 3.84
CA LEU A 28 -3.50 -6.67 2.73
C LEU A 28 -2.79 -5.36 3.07
N SER A 29 -3.49 -4.38 3.62
CA SER A 29 -2.90 -3.10 4.03
C SER A 29 -1.87 -3.25 5.15
N SER A 30 -2.05 -4.21 6.06
CA SER A 30 -1.02 -4.55 7.05
C SER A 30 0.25 -5.10 6.41
N GLU A 31 0.12 -5.96 5.39
CA GLU A 31 1.27 -6.47 4.64
C GLU A 31 1.93 -5.39 3.77
N MET A 32 1.13 -4.50 3.17
CA MET A 32 1.63 -3.30 2.50
C MET A 32 2.53 -2.49 3.41
N VAL A 33 2.10 -2.27 4.65
CA VAL A 33 2.85 -1.49 5.64
C VAL A 33 4.20 -2.14 6.02
N LYS A 34 4.30 -3.48 5.95
CA LYS A 34 5.52 -4.23 6.29
C LYS A 34 6.48 -4.35 5.11
N HIS A 35 5.95 -4.60 3.92
CA HIS A 35 6.75 -4.92 2.74
C HIS A 35 7.00 -3.74 1.82
N LEU A 36 6.13 -2.73 1.81
CA LEU A 36 6.34 -1.54 0.98
C LEU A 36 7.27 -0.54 1.65
N ASN A 37 8.26 -0.12 0.88
CA ASN A 37 9.21 0.90 1.26
C ASN A 37 8.79 2.25 0.62
N PRO A 38 8.80 3.37 1.37
CA PRO A 38 8.61 4.70 0.80
C PRO A 38 9.58 5.06 -0.32
N GLY A 39 10.67 4.31 -0.52
CA GLY A 39 11.56 4.45 -1.68
C GLY A 39 10.86 4.32 -3.05
N ILE A 40 9.63 3.79 -3.11
CA ILE A 40 8.81 3.86 -4.33
C ILE A 40 8.46 5.31 -4.72
N LEU A 41 8.49 6.25 -3.77
CA LEU A 41 8.22 7.67 -3.95
C LEU A 41 9.49 8.53 -3.99
N SER A 42 10.65 7.95 -4.34
CA SER A 42 11.92 8.69 -4.39
C SER A 42 11.88 9.94 -5.26
N GLU A 43 11.04 9.99 -6.29
CA GLU A 43 10.85 11.18 -7.14
C GLU A 43 9.37 11.32 -7.51
N GLU A 44 8.87 12.56 -7.46
CA GLU A 44 7.54 12.90 -7.97
C GLU A 44 7.58 12.92 -9.51
N LYS A 45 6.85 12.00 -10.11
CA LYS A 45 6.74 11.80 -11.54
C LYS A 45 5.28 11.85 -11.93
N PRO A 46 4.95 12.49 -13.06
CA PRO A 46 3.61 12.41 -13.60
C PRO A 46 3.32 10.96 -14.01
N GLY A 47 2.27 10.37 -13.42
CA GLY A 47 1.87 9.00 -13.73
C GLY A 47 1.29 8.23 -12.55
N SER A 48 0.99 6.95 -12.80
CA SER A 48 0.59 6.00 -11.77
C SER A 48 1.82 5.29 -11.23
N TYR A 49 1.88 5.15 -9.90
CA TYR A 49 2.89 4.40 -9.19
C TYR A 49 2.35 3.01 -8.88
N TYR A 50 3.19 2.01 -9.09
CA TYR A 50 2.83 0.60 -8.97
C TYR A 50 3.68 -0.09 -7.92
N ALA A 51 3.03 -0.73 -6.96
CA ALA A 51 3.66 -1.53 -5.93
C ALA A 51 3.21 -2.98 -6.04
N THR A 52 4.14 -3.92 -5.97
CA THR A 52 3.84 -5.35 -6.04
C THR A 52 3.99 -5.98 -4.67
N ILE A 53 2.97 -6.72 -4.24
CA ILE A 53 2.96 -7.43 -2.97
C ILE A 53 2.50 -8.86 -3.17
N ARG A 54 3.18 -9.79 -2.53
CA ARG A 54 2.74 -11.17 -2.47
C ARG A 54 1.99 -11.43 -1.17
N PHE A 55 0.70 -11.76 -1.26
CA PHE A 55 -0.14 -12.09 -0.11
C PHE A 55 -0.92 -13.38 -0.39
N ARG A 56 -0.81 -14.37 0.51
CA ARG A 56 -1.50 -15.68 0.41
C ARG A 56 -1.34 -16.37 -0.96
N ASN A 57 -0.12 -16.40 -1.50
CA ASN A 57 0.21 -16.94 -2.83
C ASN A 57 -0.44 -16.21 -4.03
N ILE A 58 -1.00 -15.02 -3.81
CA ILE A 58 -1.49 -14.13 -4.85
C ILE A 58 -0.57 -12.92 -4.93
N THR A 59 -0.23 -12.52 -6.15
CA THR A 59 0.57 -11.32 -6.40
C THR A 59 -0.37 -10.16 -6.66
N TYR A 60 -0.41 -9.19 -5.77
CA TYR A 60 -1.20 -7.97 -5.93
C TYR A 60 -0.34 -6.86 -6.55
N VAL A 61 -0.79 -6.30 -7.66
CA VAL A 61 -0.20 -5.11 -8.27
C VAL A 61 -1.09 -3.93 -7.91
N ILE A 62 -0.60 -3.09 -7.01
CA ILE A 62 -1.36 -1.98 -6.44
C ILE A 62 -0.96 -0.72 -7.19
N TYR A 63 -1.91 -0.03 -7.80
CA TYR A 63 -1.66 1.22 -8.50
C TYR A 63 -2.31 2.40 -7.77
N GLY A 64 -1.67 3.57 -7.85
CA GLY A 64 -2.18 4.81 -7.29
C GLY A 64 -1.35 6.01 -7.71
N LYS A 65 -1.86 7.21 -7.53
CA LYS A 65 -1.11 8.46 -7.78
C LYS A 65 -0.09 8.72 -6.68
N TYR A 66 0.88 9.58 -6.98
CA TYR A 66 1.89 10.03 -6.02
C TYR A 66 1.25 10.52 -4.70
N GLN A 67 0.22 11.37 -4.78
CA GLN A 67 -0.45 11.92 -3.59
C GLN A 67 -1.13 10.85 -2.72
N GLU A 68 -1.70 9.81 -3.32
CA GLU A 68 -2.36 8.71 -2.60
C GLU A 68 -1.32 7.86 -1.87
N TRP A 69 -0.23 7.51 -2.56
CA TRP A 69 0.89 6.79 -1.97
C TRP A 69 1.59 7.61 -0.89
N ALA A 70 1.80 8.91 -1.12
CA ALA A 70 2.39 9.83 -0.16
C ALA A 70 1.51 9.89 1.10
N SER A 71 0.20 9.96 0.92
CA SER A 71 -0.77 9.90 2.02
C SER A 71 -0.68 8.56 2.77
N PHE A 72 -0.58 7.43 2.08
CA PHE A 72 -0.41 6.10 2.68
C PHE A 72 0.87 6.00 3.52
N PHE A 73 2.03 6.42 3.00
CA PHE A 73 3.29 6.36 3.74
C PHE A 73 3.34 7.40 4.87
N ASN A 74 2.73 8.57 4.67
CA ASN A 74 2.67 9.63 5.68
C ASN A 74 1.61 9.34 6.78
N MET A 75 0.63 8.48 6.51
CA MET A 75 -0.34 8.00 7.50
C MET A 75 0.36 7.31 8.70
N LYS A 76 1.58 6.77 8.52
CA LYS A 76 2.40 6.25 9.63
C LYS A 76 2.78 7.32 10.67
N LYS A 77 2.81 8.62 10.31
CA LYS A 77 3.04 9.72 11.27
C LYS A 77 1.83 10.05 12.14
N TRP A 78 0.62 9.56 11.80
CA TRP A 78 -0.59 9.86 12.57
C TRP A 78 -0.74 9.03 13.86
N ARG A 79 -0.01 7.91 14.03
CA ARG A 79 0.02 7.21 15.33
C ARG A 79 0.92 7.87 16.39
N GLN A 80 1.67 8.92 16.03
CA GLN A 80 2.41 9.75 16.99
C GLN A 80 1.94 11.21 17.06
N ALA A 81 1.04 11.64 16.18
CA ALA A 81 0.31 12.88 16.38
C ALA A 81 -0.79 12.62 17.42
N LYS A 82 -0.44 12.71 18.71
CA LYS A 82 -1.43 13.03 19.74
C LYS A 82 -2.23 14.23 19.21
N PRO A 83 -3.57 14.24 19.26
CA PRO A 83 -4.31 15.47 19.07
C PRO A 83 -3.80 16.43 20.16
N ILE A 84 -3.01 17.43 19.78
CA ILE A 84 -2.81 18.55 20.67
C ILE A 84 -4.19 19.20 20.75
N LEU A 85 -4.78 19.06 21.94
CA LEU A 85 -5.88 19.86 22.50
C LEU A 85 -6.09 21.14 21.68
N GLY A 86 -7.27 21.43 21.17
CA GLY A 86 -8.50 21.51 21.92
C GLY A 86 -9.03 22.93 21.72
N ASN A 87 -10.34 23.01 21.43
CA ASN A 87 -11.07 24.27 21.38
C ASN A 87 -10.74 25.14 22.60
N ARG A 88 -10.12 26.29 22.38
CA ARG A 88 -10.30 27.45 23.25
C ARG A 88 -10.49 28.67 22.38
N ALA A 89 -11.76 28.96 22.12
CA ALA A 89 -12.21 30.31 21.94
C ALA A 89 -11.67 31.15 23.10
N PHE A 90 -10.80 32.11 22.80
CA PHE A 90 -10.57 33.24 23.68
C PHE A 90 -11.27 34.45 23.05
N SER A 91 -12.54 34.60 23.43
CA SER A 91 -13.13 35.92 23.58
C SER A 91 -12.34 36.62 24.67
N THR A 92 -11.80 37.80 24.36
CA THR A 92 -11.30 38.71 25.39
C THR A 92 -11.86 40.09 25.06
N ASN A 93 -12.43 40.70 26.10
CA ASN A 93 -13.10 42.00 26.19
C ASN A 93 -12.49 43.12 25.34
#